data_AF-A0A357L5V3-F1
#
_entry.id   AF-A0A357L5V3-F1
#
_cell.length_a   1.000
_cell.length_b   1.000
_cell.length_c   1.000
_cell.angle_alpha   90.00
_cell.angle_beta   90.00
_cell.angle_gamma   90.00
#
_symmetry.space_group_name_H-M   'P 1'
#
loop_
_entity.id
_entity.type
_entity.pdbx_description
1 polymer ?
#
loop_
_entity_poly.entity_id
_entity_poly.type
_entity_poly.pdbx_seq_one_letter_code
_entity_poly.pdbx_strand_id
1 'polypeptide(L)'
;MTKVTLFRVALALGAVVAAGGCAGLGKALGSGKNPPDEFAIATKAPLVVPPDYSLRPPKPGETRPQELAPSERARQVLLGDTSAAAPSPGEKMILQKAGALGADQNIRAVLAAENGGRAEKDRSLANQLMFWKFIDGKVDDSAAPLRVDDPAAWHAERKEAIDAVTGEGAKVTIKADEALLLPGIF
;
A
#
# COMPACT_ATOMS: atom_id res chain seq x y z
N MET A 1 -0.82 47.93 35.86
CA MET A 1 -2.05 47.11 35.78
C MET A 1 -2.42 46.71 34.33
N THR A 2 -2.09 47.50 33.32
CA THR A 2 -2.43 47.26 31.89
C THR A 2 -1.75 46.05 31.23
N LYS A 3 -0.50 45.72 31.59
CA LYS A 3 0.24 44.58 31.00
C LYS A 3 -0.36 43.21 31.36
N VAL A 4 -0.92 43.08 32.57
CA VAL A 4 -1.52 41.82 33.04
C VAL A 4 -2.87 41.56 32.37
N THR A 5 -3.64 42.61 32.08
CA THR A 5 -4.90 42.51 31.34
C THR A 5 -4.68 42.13 29.88
N LEU A 6 -3.66 42.70 29.22
CA LEU A 6 -3.26 42.32 27.85
C LEU A 6 -2.84 40.86 27.74
N PHE A 7 -2.06 40.35 28.71
CA PHE A 7 -1.63 38.95 28.73
C PHE A 7 -2.80 37.98 28.92
N ARG A 8 -3.78 38.33 29.77
CA ARG A 8 -4.99 37.53 29.98
C ARG A 8 -5.88 37.48 28.74
N VAL A 9 -6.00 38.59 28.01
CA VAL A 9 -6.76 38.64 26.75
C VAL A 9 -6.08 37.80 25.67
N ALA A 10 -4.75 37.89 25.55
CA ALA A 10 -4.00 37.08 24.60
C ALA A 10 -4.10 35.57 24.90
N LEU A 11 -4.05 35.19 26.18
CA LEU A 11 -4.21 33.79 26.61
C LEU A 11 -5.63 33.27 26.34
N ALA A 12 -6.66 34.08 26.61
CA ALA A 12 -8.03 33.73 26.30
C ALA A 12 -8.28 33.56 24.79
N LEU A 13 -7.67 34.43 23.97
CA LEU A 13 -7.77 34.34 22.52
C LEU A 13 -7.04 33.10 21.97
N GLY A 14 -5.87 32.77 22.52
CA GLY A 14 -5.13 31.56 22.17
C GLY A 14 -5.90 30.27 22.50
N ALA A 15 -6.59 30.23 23.64
CA ALA A 15 -7.41 29.08 24.03
C ALA A 15 -8.60 28.84 23.09
N VAL A 16 -9.22 29.91 22.58
CA VAL A 16 -10.32 29.81 21.60
C VAL A 16 -9.82 29.27 20.26
N VAL A 17 -8.64 29.70 19.80
CA VAL A 17 -8.03 29.20 18.56
C VAL A 17 -7.63 27.73 18.69
N ALA A 18 -7.10 27.32 19.84
CA ALA A 18 -6.72 25.92 20.10
C ALA A 18 -7.93 24.98 20.13
N ALA A 19 -9.09 25.43 20.62
CA ALA A 19 -10.31 24.63 20.66
C ALA A 19 -10.98 24.45 19.28
N GLY A 20 -10.69 25.32 18.31
CA GLY A 20 -11.26 25.25 16.94
C GLY A 20 -10.72 24.10 16.07
N GLY A 21 -9.60 23.47 16.46
CA GLY A 21 -8.95 22.41 15.68
C GLY A 21 -9.61 21.02 15.80
N CYS A 22 -10.42 20.77 16.83
CA CYS A 22 -10.97 19.44 17.12
C CYS A 22 -12.12 19.01 16.20
N ALA A 23 -12.69 19.91 15.38
CA ALA A 23 -13.82 19.57 14.50
C ALA A 23 -13.42 18.65 13.31
N GLY A 24 -12.16 18.68 12.87
CA GLY A 24 -11.69 17.92 11.70
C GLY A 24 -11.08 16.55 12.03
N LEU A 25 -10.60 16.36 13.26
CA LEU A 25 -9.83 15.16 13.66
C LEU A 25 -10.68 13.88 13.60
N GLY A 26 -11.96 13.95 13.98
CA GLY A 26 -12.87 12.80 13.89
C GLY A 26 -13.11 12.33 12.44
N LYS A 27 -13.05 13.24 11.46
CA LYS A 27 -13.21 12.88 10.04
C LYS A 27 -11.92 12.29 9.45
N ALA A 28 -10.75 12.78 9.88
CA ALA A 28 -9.44 12.22 9.51
C ALA A 28 -9.21 10.83 10.13
N LEU A 29 -9.71 10.59 11.34
CA LEU A 29 -9.64 9.30 12.05
C LEU A 29 -10.75 8.31 11.64
N GLY A 30 -11.53 8.61 10.58
CA GLY A 30 -12.54 7.69 10.05
C GLY A 30 -13.80 7.53 10.92
N SER A 31 -13.99 8.37 11.94
CA SER A 31 -15.19 8.38 12.79
C SER A 31 -16.42 9.04 12.12
N GLY A 32 -16.40 9.19 10.79
CA GLY A 32 -17.51 9.69 9.99
C GLY A 32 -18.27 8.57 9.29
N LYS A 33 -19.54 8.82 8.94
CA LYS A 33 -20.28 7.97 8.01
C LYS A 33 -19.55 7.97 6.66
N ASN A 34 -19.01 6.82 6.27
CA ASN A 34 -18.52 6.55 4.92
C ASN A 34 -19.63 5.76 4.20
N PRO A 35 -20.60 6.45 3.57
CA PRO A 35 -21.62 5.75 2.80
C PRO A 35 -20.94 4.99 1.65
N PRO A 36 -21.43 3.78 1.31
CA PRO A 36 -21.01 3.10 0.09
C PRO A 36 -21.27 3.99 -1.11
N ASP A 37 -20.35 4.00 -2.08
CA ASP A 37 -20.42 4.80 -3.29
C ASP A 37 -21.73 4.52 -4.06
N GLU A 38 -22.67 5.48 -4.01
CA GLU A 38 -23.97 5.37 -4.67
C GLU A 38 -23.90 5.37 -6.21
N PHE A 39 -22.75 5.68 -6.80
CA PHE A 39 -22.51 5.65 -8.24
C PHE A 39 -21.73 4.41 -8.69
N ALA A 40 -21.32 3.53 -7.76
CA ALA A 40 -20.66 2.27 -8.09
C ALA A 40 -21.68 1.26 -8.64
N ILE A 41 -21.84 1.23 -9.97
CA ILE A 41 -22.73 0.28 -10.65
C ILE A 41 -22.05 -1.09 -10.73
N ALA A 42 -22.50 -2.04 -9.91
CA ALA A 42 -22.14 -3.44 -10.08
C ALA A 42 -22.83 -4.02 -11.34
N THR A 43 -22.03 -4.43 -12.33
CA THR A 43 -22.56 -5.03 -13.57
C THR A 43 -22.99 -6.47 -13.30
N LYS A 44 -24.26 -6.76 -13.58
CA LYS A 44 -24.79 -8.14 -13.57
C LYS A 44 -24.47 -8.82 -14.91
N ALA A 45 -24.22 -10.12 -14.86
CA ALA A 45 -24.07 -10.90 -16.08
C ALA A 45 -25.36 -10.85 -16.92
N PRO A 46 -25.29 -10.79 -18.25
CA PRO A 46 -26.47 -10.78 -19.11
C PRO A 46 -27.27 -12.08 -18.93
N LEU A 47 -28.58 -11.94 -18.85
CA LEU A 47 -29.51 -13.08 -18.73
C LEU A 47 -29.75 -13.65 -20.13
N VAL A 48 -29.17 -14.81 -20.43
CA VAL A 48 -29.51 -15.60 -21.62
C VAL A 48 -30.46 -16.70 -21.18
N VAL A 49 -31.61 -16.80 -21.85
CA VAL A 49 -32.58 -17.87 -21.60
C VAL A 49 -32.04 -19.16 -22.22
N PRO A 50 -31.74 -20.20 -21.43
CA PRO A 50 -31.28 -21.47 -21.98
C PRO A 50 -32.41 -22.16 -22.75
N PRO A 51 -32.10 -22.87 -23.85
CA PRO A 51 -33.11 -23.51 -24.72
C PRO A 51 -33.97 -24.56 -23.99
N ASP A 52 -33.47 -25.15 -22.90
CA ASP A 52 -34.13 -26.30 -22.27
C ASP A 52 -35.07 -25.95 -21.10
N TYR A 53 -35.17 -24.68 -20.67
CA TYR A 53 -36.07 -24.18 -19.60
C TYR A 53 -36.13 -25.03 -18.30
N SER A 54 -35.21 -25.96 -18.09
CA SER A 54 -35.29 -27.03 -17.09
C SER A 54 -34.74 -26.63 -15.72
N LEU A 55 -34.41 -25.35 -15.55
CA LEU A 55 -33.89 -24.83 -14.29
C LEU A 55 -35.05 -24.41 -13.39
N ARG A 56 -35.14 -25.06 -12.22
CA ARG A 56 -35.96 -24.57 -11.11
C ARG A 56 -35.44 -23.18 -10.72
N PRO A 57 -36.32 -22.17 -10.57
CA PRO A 57 -35.91 -20.89 -10.03
C PRO A 57 -35.18 -21.09 -8.70
N PRO A 58 -34.01 -20.46 -8.49
CA PRO A 58 -33.30 -20.54 -7.21
C PRO A 58 -34.22 -19.98 -6.12
N LYS A 59 -34.19 -20.60 -4.93
CA LYS A 59 -35.05 -20.18 -3.84
C LYS A 59 -34.66 -18.77 -3.40
N PRO A 60 -35.62 -17.89 -3.08
CA PRO A 60 -35.31 -16.58 -2.51
C PRO A 60 -34.40 -16.71 -1.28
N GLY A 61 -33.24 -16.04 -1.30
CA GLY A 61 -32.27 -16.04 -0.21
C GLY A 61 -31.09 -17.01 -0.34
N GLU A 62 -31.06 -17.87 -1.36
CA GLU A 62 -29.91 -18.75 -1.62
C GLU A 62 -28.80 -17.99 -2.36
N THR A 63 -27.54 -18.22 -1.98
CA THR A 63 -26.39 -17.57 -2.62
C THR A 63 -26.35 -17.93 -4.09
N ARG A 64 -26.43 -16.92 -4.96
CA ARG A 64 -26.43 -17.11 -6.41
C ARG A 64 -25.04 -17.54 -6.85
N PRO A 65 -24.84 -18.74 -7.41
CA PRO A 65 -23.52 -19.19 -7.87
C PRO A 65 -22.93 -18.30 -8.98
N GLN A 66 -23.79 -17.53 -9.65
CA GLN A 66 -23.45 -16.64 -10.76
C GLN A 66 -22.99 -15.25 -10.30
N GLU A 67 -23.23 -14.87 -9.04
CA GLU A 67 -22.79 -13.60 -8.48
C GLU A 67 -21.42 -13.79 -7.81
N LEU A 68 -20.33 -13.73 -8.61
CA LEU A 68 -19.00 -13.59 -8.04
C LEU A 68 -18.89 -12.27 -7.28
N ALA A 69 -18.28 -12.30 -6.10
CA ALA A 69 -17.92 -11.09 -5.37
C ALA A 69 -17.06 -10.18 -6.28
N PRO A 70 -17.18 -8.84 -6.18
CA PRO A 70 -16.41 -7.92 -7.02
C PRO A 70 -14.89 -8.16 -6.99
N SER A 71 -14.35 -8.54 -5.83
CA SER A 71 -12.95 -8.92 -5.64
C SER A 71 -12.57 -10.17 -6.43
N GLU A 72 -13.41 -11.21 -6.39
CA GLU A 72 -13.20 -12.46 -7.13
C GLU A 72 -13.31 -12.24 -8.64
N ARG A 73 -14.24 -11.39 -9.08
CA ARG A 73 -14.35 -11.00 -10.49
C ARG A 73 -13.12 -10.25 -10.99
N ALA A 74 -12.63 -9.27 -10.22
CA ALA A 74 -11.40 -8.55 -10.55
C ALA A 74 -10.20 -9.51 -10.62
N ARG A 75 -10.12 -10.45 -9.67
CA ARG A 75 -9.10 -11.49 -9.66
C ARG A 75 -9.16 -12.37 -10.91
N GLN A 76 -10.35 -12.82 -11.32
CA GLN A 76 -10.55 -13.61 -12.52
C GLN A 76 -10.18 -12.85 -13.80
N VAL A 77 -10.45 -11.54 -13.87
CA VAL A 77 -10.04 -10.71 -15.01
C VAL A 77 -8.51 -10.54 -15.07
N LEU A 78 -7.86 -10.34 -13.93
CA LEU A 78 -6.42 -10.09 -13.87
C LEU A 78 -5.58 -11.36 -14.02
N LEU A 79 -6.01 -12.46 -13.42
CA LEU A 79 -5.25 -13.71 -13.36
C LEU A 79 -5.78 -14.78 -14.32
N GLY A 80 -6.92 -14.53 -14.97
CA GLY A 80 -7.64 -15.54 -15.73
C GLY A 80 -8.44 -16.49 -14.83
N ASP A 81 -9.16 -17.40 -15.46
CA ASP A 81 -9.93 -18.42 -14.76
C ASP A 81 -8.99 -19.48 -14.14
N THR A 82 -9.01 -19.64 -12.82
CA THR A 82 -8.21 -20.67 -12.14
C THR A 82 -8.72 -22.08 -12.43
N SER A 83 -9.93 -22.21 -12.98
CA SER A 83 -10.49 -23.47 -13.47
C SER A 83 -10.10 -23.78 -14.93
N ALA A 84 -9.18 -23.01 -15.53
CA ALA A 84 -8.69 -23.27 -16.88
C ALA A 84 -8.19 -24.72 -17.02
N ALA A 85 -8.47 -25.31 -18.19
CA ALA A 85 -8.11 -26.68 -18.52
C ALA A 85 -6.63 -26.97 -18.22
N ALA A 86 -6.33 -28.21 -17.81
CA ALA A 86 -4.96 -28.61 -17.50
C ALA A 86 -4.02 -28.27 -18.67
N PRO A 87 -2.84 -27.69 -18.42
CA PRO A 87 -1.95 -27.24 -19.48
C PRO A 87 -1.62 -28.37 -20.44
N SER A 88 -1.62 -28.07 -21.73
CA SER A 88 -1.23 -29.01 -22.78
C SER A 88 0.22 -29.49 -22.60
N PRO A 89 0.60 -30.65 -23.18
CA PRO A 89 1.98 -31.12 -23.09
C PRO A 89 3.02 -30.11 -23.60
N GLY A 90 2.69 -29.32 -24.63
CA GLY A 90 3.55 -28.27 -25.16
C GLY A 90 3.75 -27.11 -24.18
N GLU A 91 2.68 -26.65 -23.55
CA GLU A 91 2.75 -25.61 -22.51
C GLU A 91 3.55 -26.08 -21.30
N LYS A 92 3.41 -27.35 -20.90
CA LYS A 92 4.23 -27.94 -19.84
C LYS A 92 5.73 -27.92 -20.16
N MET A 93 6.12 -28.21 -21.41
CA MET A 93 7.53 -28.08 -21.83
C MET A 93 8.01 -26.63 -21.78
N ILE A 94 7.18 -25.66 -22.18
CA ILE A 94 7.54 -24.25 -22.10
C ILE A 94 7.71 -23.83 -20.64
N LEU A 95 6.81 -24.23 -19.75
CA LEU A 95 6.89 -23.96 -18.31
C LEU A 95 8.13 -24.59 -17.66
N GLN A 96 8.48 -25.81 -18.07
CA GLN A 96 9.73 -26.46 -17.64
C GLN A 96 10.96 -25.71 -18.12
N LYS A 97 11.01 -25.31 -19.39
CA LYS A 97 12.13 -24.54 -19.94
C LYS A 97 12.23 -23.13 -19.34
N ALA A 98 11.10 -22.52 -19.01
CA ALA A 98 11.03 -21.21 -18.37
C ALA A 98 11.32 -21.27 -16.86
N GLY A 99 11.58 -22.46 -16.28
CA GLY A 99 11.83 -22.61 -14.84
C GLY A 99 10.63 -22.30 -13.95
N ALA A 100 9.43 -22.14 -14.52
CA ALA A 100 8.25 -21.67 -13.80
C ALA A 100 7.78 -22.63 -12.70
N LEU A 101 8.12 -23.91 -12.81
CA LEU A 101 7.78 -24.96 -11.82
C LEU A 101 8.66 -24.90 -10.55
N GLY A 102 9.77 -24.17 -10.58
CA GLY A 102 10.69 -24.02 -9.45
C GLY A 102 10.44 -22.76 -8.60
N ALA A 103 9.39 -22.00 -8.89
CA ALA A 103 9.11 -20.75 -8.18
C ALA A 103 8.64 -21.05 -6.74
N ASP A 104 9.28 -20.40 -5.76
CA ASP A 104 8.85 -20.45 -4.36
C ASP A 104 7.47 -19.79 -4.21
N GLN A 105 6.49 -20.52 -3.66
CA GLN A 105 5.14 -20.01 -3.41
C GLN A 105 5.14 -18.83 -2.41
N ASN A 106 6.14 -18.77 -1.53
CA ASN A 106 6.31 -17.74 -0.53
C ASN A 106 7.15 -16.55 -1.01
N ILE A 107 7.55 -16.51 -2.30
CA ILE A 107 8.41 -15.44 -2.81
C ILE A 107 7.86 -14.03 -2.53
N ARG A 108 6.53 -13.85 -2.50
CA ARG A 108 5.91 -12.57 -2.16
C ARG A 108 6.13 -12.17 -0.70
N ALA A 109 6.10 -13.14 0.21
CA ALA A 109 6.36 -12.90 1.63
C ALA A 109 7.85 -12.62 1.86
N VAL A 110 8.73 -13.37 1.19
CA VAL A 110 10.18 -13.12 1.22
C VAL A 110 10.50 -11.73 0.67
N LEU A 111 9.98 -11.39 -0.51
CA LEU A 111 10.14 -10.05 -1.10
C LEU A 111 9.53 -8.96 -0.22
N ALA A 112 8.41 -9.21 0.46
CA ALA A 112 7.84 -8.23 1.39
C ALA A 112 8.71 -8.04 2.63
N ALA A 113 9.34 -9.10 3.15
CA ALA A 113 10.30 -9.01 4.25
C ALA A 113 11.59 -8.28 3.80
N GLU A 114 12.09 -8.57 2.60
CA GLU A 114 13.25 -7.91 2.00
C GLU A 114 12.99 -6.45 1.62
N ASN A 115 11.79 -6.14 1.14
CA ASN A 115 11.37 -4.79 0.72
C ASN A 115 10.74 -3.98 1.85
N GLY A 116 10.35 -4.61 2.97
CA GLY A 116 9.75 -3.95 4.12
C GLY A 116 10.67 -2.88 4.74
N GLY A 117 11.97 -2.97 4.50
CA GLY A 117 12.97 -1.93 4.84
C GLY A 117 13.35 -0.98 3.69
N ARG A 118 12.85 -1.19 2.46
CA ARG A 118 13.02 -0.32 1.27
C ARG A 118 11.84 0.63 1.05
N ALA A 119 10.97 0.78 2.05
CA ALA A 119 9.91 1.79 2.05
C ALA A 119 10.43 3.21 2.31
N GLU A 120 11.74 3.47 2.24
CA GLU A 120 12.22 4.77 1.78
C GLU A 120 11.90 4.87 0.29
N LYS A 121 10.69 5.36 -0.02
CA LYS A 121 10.42 5.92 -1.34
C LYS A 121 11.46 7.00 -1.57
N ASP A 122 12.21 6.90 -2.67
CA ASP A 122 13.19 7.91 -3.08
C ASP A 122 12.61 9.31 -2.85
N ARG A 123 13.19 10.04 -1.89
CA ARG A 123 12.71 11.33 -1.38
C ARG A 123 12.68 12.46 -2.42
N SER A 124 13.05 12.22 -3.67
CA SER A 124 13.30 13.31 -4.61
C SER A 124 12.01 13.81 -5.26
N LEU A 125 11.45 13.07 -6.23
CA LEU A 125 10.48 13.68 -7.13
C LEU A 125 9.07 13.83 -6.54
N ALA A 126 8.50 12.75 -6.00
CA ALA A 126 7.13 12.76 -5.50
C ALA A 126 6.97 13.70 -4.29
N ASN A 127 7.97 13.72 -3.41
CA ASN A 127 7.99 14.63 -2.26
C ASN A 127 8.24 16.08 -2.68
N GLN A 128 9.11 16.33 -3.68
CA GLN A 128 9.30 17.68 -4.23
C GLN A 128 8.05 18.19 -4.97
N LEU A 129 7.26 17.32 -5.59
CA LEU A 129 6.00 17.72 -6.23
C LEU A 129 4.90 18.04 -5.19
N MET A 130 4.80 17.24 -4.12
CA MET A 130 3.81 17.43 -3.05
C MET A 130 4.18 18.59 -2.12
N PHE A 131 5.47 18.73 -1.78
CA PHE A 131 6.05 19.76 -0.91
C PHE A 131 6.89 20.76 -1.72
N TRP A 132 6.35 21.24 -2.84
CA TRP A 132 7.01 22.17 -3.77
C TRP A 132 7.38 23.55 -3.20
N LYS A 133 7.02 23.84 -1.95
CA LYS A 133 7.42 25.08 -1.27
C LYS A 133 8.78 24.91 -0.61
N PHE A 134 9.70 25.76 -1.02
CA PHE A 134 11.04 25.84 -0.44
C PHE A 134 11.09 27.00 0.55
N ILE A 135 11.60 26.75 1.75
CA ILE A 135 11.93 27.77 2.75
C ILE A 135 13.43 27.61 3.03
N ASP A 136 14.21 28.69 2.89
CA ASP A 136 15.67 28.70 3.08
C ASP A 136 16.44 27.63 2.26
N GLY A 137 16.00 27.39 1.03
CA GLY A 137 16.64 26.45 0.11
C GLY A 137 16.43 24.96 0.46
N LYS A 138 15.60 24.67 1.45
CA LYS A 138 15.19 23.31 1.82
C LYS A 138 13.70 23.11 1.54
N VAL A 139 13.34 21.89 1.19
CA VAL A 139 11.93 21.47 1.04
C VAL A 139 11.28 21.51 2.42
N ASP A 140 10.18 22.26 2.56
CA ASP A 140 9.39 22.27 3.79
C ASP A 140 8.58 20.97 3.89
N ASP A 141 9.15 19.95 4.53
CA ASP A 141 8.54 18.64 4.74
C ASP A 141 7.77 18.53 6.06
N SER A 142 7.45 19.66 6.70
CA SER A 142 6.72 19.74 7.98
C SER A 142 5.36 19.05 7.97
N ALA A 143 4.74 18.91 6.79
CA ALA A 143 3.45 18.25 6.60
C ALA A 143 3.55 16.82 6.02
N ALA A 144 4.76 16.26 5.91
CA ALA A 144 4.99 14.92 5.38
C ALA A 144 4.49 13.83 6.34
N PRO A 145 3.59 12.91 5.90
CA PRO A 145 3.04 11.86 6.76
C PRO A 145 4.07 10.85 7.30
N LEU A 146 5.26 10.78 6.69
CA LEU A 146 6.34 9.85 7.03
C LEU A 146 7.64 10.58 7.37
N ARG A 147 7.55 11.76 8.00
CA ARG A 147 8.75 12.51 8.38
C ARG A 147 9.54 11.73 9.42
N VAL A 148 10.83 11.56 9.17
CA VAL A 148 11.80 11.11 10.17
C VAL A 148 12.25 12.38 10.90
N ASP A 149 11.78 12.58 12.13
CA ASP A 149 12.02 13.79 12.92
C ASP A 149 13.50 13.95 13.30
N ASP A 150 14.20 12.84 13.58
CA ASP A 150 15.65 12.81 13.82
C ASP A 150 16.32 11.77 12.90
N PRO A 151 16.89 12.20 11.77
CA PRO A 151 17.62 11.31 10.87
C PRO A 151 18.81 10.63 11.55
N ALA A 152 19.51 11.31 12.47
CA ALA A 152 20.72 10.78 13.08
C ALA A 152 20.40 9.64 14.05
N ALA A 153 19.36 9.79 14.86
CA ALA A 153 18.86 8.72 15.73
C ALA A 153 18.38 7.52 14.91
N TRP A 154 17.63 7.74 13.83
CA TRP A 154 17.15 6.68 12.96
C TRP A 154 18.30 5.88 12.31
N HIS A 155 19.35 6.58 11.84
CA HIS A 155 20.53 5.92 11.29
C HIS A 155 21.31 5.13 12.34
N ALA A 156 21.34 5.59 13.59
CA ALA A 156 22.00 4.89 14.69
C ALA A 156 21.28 3.59 15.04
N GLU A 157 19.94 3.62 15.21
CA GLU A 157 19.11 2.42 15.45
C GLU A 157 19.23 1.41 14.30
N ARG A 158 19.23 1.91 13.07
CA ARG A 158 19.38 1.06 11.88
C ARG A 158 20.77 0.41 11.82
N LYS A 159 21.82 1.15 12.20
CA LYS A 159 23.17 0.61 12.29
C LYS A 159 23.26 -0.49 13.35
N GLU A 160 22.68 -0.27 14.53
CA GLU A 160 22.61 -1.29 15.58
C GLU A 160 21.87 -2.55 15.12
N ALA A 161 20.75 -2.39 14.41
CA ALA A 161 20.02 -3.52 13.83
C ALA A 161 20.84 -4.29 12.77
N ILE A 162 21.61 -3.57 11.93
CA ILE A 162 22.51 -4.19 10.96
C ILE A 162 23.63 -4.95 11.67
N ASP A 163 24.24 -4.34 12.68
CA ASP A 163 25.34 -4.93 13.47
C ASP A 163 24.84 -6.17 14.24
N ALA A 164 23.61 -6.16 14.75
CA ALA A 164 22.97 -7.30 15.42
C ALA A 164 22.75 -8.50 14.49
N VAL A 165 22.44 -8.26 13.22
CA VAL A 165 22.19 -9.34 12.22
C VAL A 165 23.49 -9.82 11.58
N THR A 166 24.45 -8.91 11.34
CA THR A 166 25.70 -9.24 10.63
C THR A 166 26.84 -9.67 11.55
N GLY A 167 26.72 -9.42 12.87
CA GLY A 167 27.78 -9.61 13.86
C GLY A 167 28.76 -8.43 13.86
N GLU A 168 29.13 -7.94 15.05
CA GLU A 168 30.07 -6.81 15.19
C GLU A 168 31.36 -7.06 14.39
N GLY A 169 31.63 -6.19 13.41
CA GLY A 169 32.87 -6.22 12.62
C GLY A 169 32.79 -6.93 11.26
N ALA A 170 31.62 -7.40 10.83
CA ALA A 170 31.44 -7.90 9.47
C ALA A 170 31.63 -6.76 8.45
N LYS A 171 32.64 -6.87 7.58
CA LYS A 171 32.93 -5.87 6.55
C LYS A 171 31.92 -5.96 5.40
N VAL A 172 30.77 -5.31 5.56
CA VAL A 172 29.75 -5.18 4.50
C VAL A 172 30.31 -4.26 3.42
N THR A 173 30.84 -4.85 2.35
CA THR A 173 31.32 -4.08 1.19
C THR A 173 30.16 -3.91 0.22
N ILE A 174 29.49 -2.76 0.28
CA ILE A 174 28.47 -2.39 -0.71
C ILE A 174 29.22 -1.89 -1.96
N LYS A 175 29.44 -2.76 -2.93
CA LYS A 175 29.90 -2.33 -4.26
C LYS A 175 28.69 -1.89 -5.07
N ALA A 176 28.65 -0.61 -5.46
CA ALA A 176 27.80 -0.16 -6.54
C ALA A 176 28.49 -0.59 -7.84
N ASP A 177 28.06 -1.72 -8.40
CA ASP A 177 28.43 -2.10 -9.76
C ASP A 177 27.51 -1.32 -10.72
N GLU A 178 28.05 -0.76 -11.81
CA GLU A 178 27.22 -0.12 -12.86
C GLU A 178 26.35 -1.15 -13.61
N ALA A 179 26.62 -2.44 -13.41
CA ALA A 179 25.72 -3.50 -13.80
C ALA A 179 24.54 -3.57 -12.81
N LEU A 180 23.36 -3.17 -13.31
CA LEU A 180 22.05 -3.32 -12.67
C LEU A 180 21.71 -4.82 -12.51
N LEU A 181 22.44 -5.53 -11.66
CA LEU A 181 22.25 -6.93 -11.36
C LEU A 181 21.22 -7.05 -10.23
N LEU A 182 19.97 -7.24 -10.64
CA LEU A 182 18.91 -7.72 -9.78
C LEU A 182 19.34 -9.07 -9.16
N PRO A 183 19.16 -9.28 -7.84
CA PRO A 183 19.44 -10.59 -7.25
C PRO A 183 18.52 -11.65 -7.89
N GLY A 184 19.12 -12.66 -8.51
CA GLY A 184 18.41 -13.79 -9.13
C GLY A 184 18.59 -13.97 -10.64
N ILE A 185 19.46 -13.19 -11.30
CA ILE A 185 19.82 -13.42 -12.71
C ILE A 185 21.17 -14.15 -12.76
N PHE A 186 21.09 -15.48 -12.83
CA PHE A 186 22.05 -16.34 -13.51
C PHE A 186 21.29 -17.13 -14.58
#